data_AF-A0A0M2CTW3-F1
#
_entry.id   AF-A0A0M2CTW3-F1
#
_cell.length_a   1.000
_cell.length_b   1.000
_cell.length_c   1.000
_cell.angle_alpha   90.00
_cell.angle_beta   90.00
_cell.angle_gamma   90.00
#
_symmetry.space_group_name_H-M   'P 1'
#
loop_
_entity.id
_entity.type
_entity.pdbx_description
1 polymer ?
#
loop_
_entity_poly.entity_id
_entity_poly.type
_entity_poly.pdbx_seq_one_letter_code
_entity_poly.pdbx_strand_id
1 'polypeptide(L)'
;MSSPALPDDRPAPEDLEVVAPATVVDLTSGTAQITPVLVDGEARYAVDLPDQPLDEDDVASLAVALQAAQAGPAVLVDVEDYLEAEAPPEDAAETPR
;
A
#
# COMPACT_ATOMS: atom_id res chain seq x y z
N MET A 1 46.17 -10.74 -24.87
CA MET A 1 45.34 -11.59 -23.98
C MET A 1 44.07 -10.80 -23.70
N SER A 2 42.99 -11.07 -24.43
CA SER A 2 41.69 -10.42 -24.19
C SER A 2 40.68 -11.51 -23.89
N SER A 3 40.31 -11.66 -22.62
CA SER A 3 39.17 -12.50 -22.25
C SER A 3 37.88 -11.76 -22.62
N PRO A 4 36.89 -12.44 -23.23
CA PRO A 4 35.60 -11.82 -23.49
C PRO A 4 34.87 -11.53 -22.17
N ALA A 5 34.24 -10.36 -22.07
CA ALA A 5 33.34 -10.05 -20.97
C ALA A 5 32.19 -11.07 -20.97
N LEU A 6 31.97 -11.71 -19.82
CA LEU A 6 30.82 -12.61 -19.64
C LEU A 6 29.53 -11.80 -19.79
N PRO A 7 28.49 -12.35 -20.44
CA PRO A 7 27.16 -11.73 -20.41
C PRO A 7 26.70 -11.63 -18.96
N ASP A 8 26.21 -10.45 -18.60
CA ASP A 8 25.64 -10.16 -17.29
C ASP A 8 24.29 -10.91 -17.20
N ASP A 9 24.33 -12.18 -16.79
CA ASP A 9 23.19 -13.09 -16.60
C ASP A 9 22.33 -12.71 -15.38
N ARG A 10 22.34 -11.44 -14.96
CA ARG A 10 21.38 -10.95 -13.97
C ARG A 10 20.02 -10.86 -14.67
N PRO A 11 18.97 -11.54 -14.17
CA PRO A 11 17.64 -11.33 -14.69
C PRO A 11 17.35 -9.82 -14.63
N ALA A 12 16.92 -9.25 -15.76
CA ALA A 12 16.40 -7.90 -15.76
C ALA A 12 15.31 -7.84 -14.68
N PRO A 13 15.22 -6.75 -13.89
CA PRO A 13 14.11 -6.61 -12.97
C PRO A 13 12.86 -6.75 -13.82
N GLU A 14 12.13 -7.85 -13.60
CA GLU A 14 10.80 -8.07 -14.14
C GLU A 14 10.04 -6.77 -13.92
N ASP A 15 9.25 -6.32 -14.90
CA ASP A 15 8.62 -4.98 -14.96
C ASP A 15 7.76 -4.68 -13.70
N LEU A 16 8.40 -4.40 -12.56
CA LEU A 16 7.78 -4.07 -11.29
C LEU A 16 7.47 -2.58 -11.33
N GLU A 17 6.26 -2.25 -11.73
CA GLU A 17 5.78 -0.87 -11.72
C GLU A 17 5.33 -0.52 -10.30
N VAL A 18 6.05 0.41 -9.65
CA VAL A 18 5.65 0.95 -8.34
C VAL A 18 4.45 1.87 -8.54
N VAL A 19 3.32 1.52 -7.90
CA VAL A 19 2.04 2.22 -8.13
C VAL A 19 1.64 3.18 -7.02
N ALA A 20 2.31 3.12 -5.88
CA ALA A 20 2.09 4.02 -4.75
C ALA A 20 3.37 4.13 -3.89
N PRO A 21 3.48 5.17 -3.04
CA PRO A 21 4.59 5.29 -2.10
C PRO A 21 4.69 4.07 -1.18
N ALA A 22 5.92 3.71 -0.82
CA ALA A 22 6.16 2.63 0.13
C ALA A 22 5.73 3.00 1.56
N THR A 23 5.14 2.05 2.26
CA THR A 23 4.88 2.15 3.70
C THR A 23 6.11 1.67 4.45
N VAL A 24 6.68 2.55 5.28
CA VAL A 24 7.82 2.22 6.13
C VAL A 24 7.31 1.84 7.51
N VAL A 25 7.75 0.69 8.02
CA VAL A 25 7.36 0.17 9.34
C VAL A 25 8.61 0.07 10.20
N ASP A 26 8.60 0.73 11.34
CA ASP A 26 9.69 0.62 12.32
C ASP A 26 9.39 -0.55 13.26
N LEU A 27 10.12 -1.65 13.08
CA LEU A 27 10.01 -2.85 13.91
C LEU A 27 11.14 -2.86 14.93
N THR A 28 11.01 -3.67 15.98
CA THR A 28 12.06 -3.81 16.98
C THR A 28 13.35 -4.39 16.39
N SER A 29 13.20 -5.26 15.39
CA SER A 29 14.30 -5.89 14.63
C SER A 29 14.92 -4.97 13.57
N GLY A 30 14.31 -3.83 13.29
CA GLY A 30 14.75 -2.85 12.29
C GLY A 30 13.63 -2.40 11.36
N THR A 31 13.97 -1.59 10.36
CA THR A 31 12.97 -1.03 9.45
C THR A 31 12.57 -2.03 8.36
N ALA A 32 11.27 -2.24 8.18
CA ALA A 32 10.70 -2.92 7.03
C ALA A 32 10.06 -1.92 6.05
N GLN A 33 10.00 -2.28 4.77
CA GLN A 33 9.33 -1.48 3.74
C GLN A 33 8.33 -2.33 2.97
N ILE A 34 7.14 -1.79 2.76
CA ILE A 34 6.06 -2.41 1.98
C ILE A 34 5.82 -1.54 0.76
N THR A 35 6.18 -2.02 -0.41
CA THR A 35 6.06 -1.27 -1.68
C THR A 35 4.95 -1.87 -2.53
N PRO A 36 3.86 -1.12 -2.80
CA PRO A 36 2.82 -1.56 -3.73
C PRO A 36 3.36 -1.59 -5.16
N VAL A 37 3.24 -2.73 -5.82
CA VAL A 37 3.74 -2.96 -7.19
C VAL A 37 2.66 -3.59 -8.07
N LEU A 38 2.70 -3.34 -9.37
CA LEU A 38 1.96 -4.12 -10.37
C LEU A 38 2.88 -5.20 -10.94
N VAL A 39 2.36 -6.42 -10.99
CA VAL A 39 3.03 -7.56 -11.65
C VAL A 39 2.01 -8.24 -12.55
N ASP A 40 2.28 -8.30 -13.85
CA ASP A 40 1.36 -8.84 -14.85
C ASP A 40 -0.05 -8.20 -14.83
N GLY A 41 -0.14 -6.92 -14.43
CA GLY A 41 -1.40 -6.19 -14.28
C GLY A 41 -2.19 -6.53 -13.00
N GLU A 42 -1.63 -7.33 -12.10
CA GLU A 42 -2.19 -7.62 -10.78
C GLU A 42 -1.47 -6.81 -9.69
N ALA A 43 -2.23 -6.22 -8.78
CA ALA A 43 -1.68 -5.48 -7.65
C ALA A 43 -1.07 -6.45 -6.62
N ARG A 44 0.22 -6.28 -6.34
CA ARG A 44 1.01 -7.05 -5.36
C ARG A 44 1.77 -6.11 -4.44
N TYR A 45 2.42 -6.68 -3.42
CA TYR A 45 3.23 -5.92 -2.47
C TYR A 45 4.59 -6.58 -2.35
N ALA A 46 5.65 -5.83 -2.65
CA ALA A 46 7.02 -6.21 -2.31
C ALA A 46 7.27 -5.84 -0.85
N VAL A 47 7.83 -6.78 -0.07
CA VAL A 47 8.12 -6.58 1.35
C VAL A 47 9.60 -6.78 1.59
N ASP A 48 10.30 -5.70 1.91
CA ASP A 48 11.71 -5.72 2.30
C ASP A 48 11.77 -5.80 3.83
N LEU A 49 12.28 -6.92 4.33
CA LEU A 49 12.41 -7.21 5.76
C LEU A 49 13.81 -6.83 6.28
N PRO A 50 13.96 -6.53 7.57
CA PRO A 50 15.27 -6.37 8.17
C PRO A 50 16.04 -7.70 8.18
N ASP A 51 17.37 -7.62 8.20
CA ASP A 51 18.26 -8.80 8.24
C ASP A 51 18.15 -9.59 9.56
N GLN A 52 17.59 -8.96 10.61
CA GLN A 52 17.37 -9.60 11.90
C GLN A 52 16.06 -10.40 11.92
N PRO A 53 16.02 -11.53 12.65
CA PRO A 53 14.81 -12.34 12.75
C PRO A 53 13.70 -11.55 13.47
N LEU A 54 12.50 -11.60 12.91
CA LEU A 54 11.32 -10.97 13.51
C LEU A 54 10.79 -11.80 14.68
N ASP A 55 10.38 -11.11 15.74
CA ASP A 55 9.58 -11.71 16.81
C ASP A 55 8.07 -11.62 16.52
N GLU A 56 7.25 -12.12 17.44
CA GLU A 56 5.79 -12.19 17.26
C GLU A 56 5.14 -10.79 17.18
N ASP A 57 5.66 -9.83 17.93
CA ASP A 57 5.15 -8.45 17.97
C ASP A 57 5.48 -7.72 16.67
N ASP A 58 6.68 -7.94 16.12
CA ASP A 58 7.09 -7.42 14.82
C ASP A 58 6.21 -7.98 13.69
N VAL A 59 5.91 -9.29 13.71
CA VAL A 59 5.02 -9.92 12.71
C VAL A 59 3.60 -9.36 12.80
N ALA A 60 3.07 -9.18 14.01
CA ALA A 60 1.75 -8.58 14.21
C ALA A 60 1.70 -7.14 13.68
N SER A 61 2.75 -6.35 13.94
CA SER A 61 2.87 -4.97 13.46
C SER A 61 2.93 -4.90 11.93
N LEU A 62 3.68 -5.81 11.30
CA LEU A 62 3.78 -5.90 9.85
C LEU A 62 2.44 -6.29 9.20
N ALA A 63 1.66 -7.19 9.82
CA ALA A 63 0.34 -7.57 9.32
C ALA A 63 -0.63 -6.38 9.34
N VAL A 64 -0.63 -5.58 10.40
CA VAL A 64 -1.45 -4.35 10.49
C VAL A 64 -1.02 -3.34 9.43
N ALA A 65 0.30 -3.14 9.24
CA ALA A 65 0.81 -2.23 8.24
C ALA A 65 0.46 -2.67 6.81
N LEU A 66 0.51 -3.96 6.52
CA LEU A 66 0.10 -4.50 5.22
C LEU A 66 -1.41 -4.31 4.97
N GLN A 67 -2.25 -4.55 5.98
CA GLN A 67 -3.68 -4.28 5.89
C GLN A 67 -3.97 -2.80 5.65
N ALA A 68 -3.25 -1.91 6.33
CA ALA A 68 -3.38 -0.46 6.13
C ALA A 68 -2.94 -0.05 4.71
N ALA A 69 -1.85 -0.63 4.18
CA ALA A 69 -1.41 -0.39 2.81
C ALA A 69 -2.45 -0.85 1.78
N GLN A 70 -3.18 -1.94 2.05
CA GLN A 70 -4.26 -2.45 1.19
C GLN A 70 -5.55 -1.63 1.26
N ALA A 71 -5.83 -0.99 2.39
CA ALA A 71 -7.05 -0.21 2.56
C ALA A 71 -7.08 1.08 1.71
N GLY A 72 -5.94 1.45 1.10
CA GLY A 72 -5.80 2.67 0.32
C GLY A 72 -5.63 3.92 1.21
N PRO A 73 -5.44 5.09 0.59
CA PRO A 73 -5.27 6.33 1.33
C PRO A 73 -6.52 6.62 2.19
N ALA A 74 -6.31 6.80 3.50
CA ALA A 74 -7.37 7.23 4.39
C ALA A 74 -7.82 8.65 3.98
N VAL A 75 -9.03 8.74 3.43
CA VAL A 75 -9.68 10.02 3.14
C VAL A 75 -10.35 10.48 4.43
N LEU A 76 -9.88 11.61 4.97
CA LEU A 76 -10.59 12.28 6.07
C LEU A 76 -11.85 12.91 5.47
N VAL A 77 -13.01 12.35 5.81
CA VAL A 77 -14.31 12.91 5.47
C VAL A 77 -14.80 13.72 6.66
N ASP A 78 -15.17 14.97 6.40
CA ASP A 78 -15.83 15.80 7.41
C ASP A 78 -17.17 15.13 7.79
N VAL A 79 -17.40 14.92 9.08
CA VAL A 79 -18.56 14.16 9.55
C VAL A 79 -19.85 14.93 9.24
N GLU A 80 -19.76 16.27 9.31
CA GLU A 80 -20.82 17.19 8.94
C GLU A 80 -21.23 17.00 7.46
N ASP A 81 -20.25 16.96 6.55
CA ASP A 81 -20.50 16.74 5.11
C ASP A 81 -21.08 15.35 4.81
N TYR A 82 -20.63 14.32 5.55
CA TYR A 82 -21.13 12.95 5.38
C TYR A 82 -22.59 12.82 5.81
N LEU A 83 -22.96 13.42 6.94
CA LEU A 83 -24.34 13.39 7.44
C LEU A 83 -25.29 14.20 6.56
N GLU A 84 -24.82 15.30 5.97
CA GLU A 84 -25.60 16.12 5.03
C GLU A 84 -25.83 15.40 3.69
N ALA A 85 -24.88 14.56 3.26
CA ALA A 85 -25.00 13.74 2.05
C ALA A 85 -25.89 12.48 2.21
N GLU A 86 -26.01 11.93 3.43
CA GLU A 86 -26.91 10.81 3.73
C GLU A 86 -28.36 11.26 3.99
N ALA A 87 -28.62 12.56 4.12
CA ALA A 87 -29.98 13.06 4.21
C ALA A 87 -30.72 12.73 2.90
N PRO A 88 -31.81 11.93 2.92
CA PRO A 88 -32.62 11.74 1.73
C PRO A 88 -33.07 13.12 1.25
N PRO A 89 -33.18 13.36 -0.08
CA PRO A 89 -33.60 14.65 -0.58
C PRO A 89 -34.93 14.99 0.09
N GLU A 90 -34.92 16.04 0.93
CA GLU A 90 -36.16 16.54 1.51
C GLU A 90 -37.02 16.91 0.33
N ASP A 91 -38.04 16.08 0.13
CA ASP A 91 -39.00 16.18 -0.93
C ASP A 91 -39.44 17.65 -0.97
N ALA A 92 -39.10 18.32 -2.06
CA ALA A 92 -39.53 19.67 -2.37
C ALA A 92 -41.04 19.62 -2.60
N ALA A 93 -41.79 19.45 -1.51
CA ALA A 93 -43.24 19.51 -1.44
C ALA A 93 -43.64 20.84 -0.78
N GLU A 94 -42.97 21.94 -1.16
CA GLU A 94 -43.68 23.19 -1.41
C GLU A 94 -44.30 23.03 -2.80
N THR A 95 -45.61 23.05 -3.04
CA THR A 95 -46.69 23.93 -2.54
C THR A 95 -48.00 23.42 -3.20
N PRO A 96 -49.10 24.19 -3.29
CA PRO A 96 -50.07 24.59 -2.27
C PRO A 96 -51.51 24.15 -2.68
N ARG A 97 -52.45 23.95 -1.74
CA ARG A 97 -53.90 24.30 -1.88
C ARG A 97 -54.60 24.22 -0.53
#